data_AF-X1JM07-F1
#
_entry.id   AF-X1JM07-F1
#
_cell.length_a   1.000
_cell.length_b   1.000
_cell.length_c   1.000
_cell.angle_alpha   90.00
_cell.angle_beta   90.00
_cell.angle_gamma   90.00
#
_symmetry.space_group_name_H-M   'P 1'
#
loop_
_entity.id
_entity.type
_entity.pdbx_description
1 polymer ?
#
loop_
_entity_poly.entity_id
_entity_poly.type
_entity_poly.pdbx_seq_one_letter_code
_entity_poly.pdbx_strand_id
1 'polypeptide(L)'
;MILDSFDSGFRVYQKNNRLPIISSGDSTLDELLGGGFRKNLVYLLYGDKKKTTNILLTTAVISQKAFVNGGMGDGIKIAFIDGNNRFNPYNVSKYAVSQKLSPTKVLENIVIARAFTWDQMIELLENRLAKLEQVKVVMVSESLLCFKAMRNRHLRIF
;
A
#
# COMPACT_ATOMS: atom_id res chain seq x y z
N MET A 1 15.77 1.28 -12.05
CA MET A 1 17.08 0.68 -11.75
C MET A 1 17.21 -0.53 -12.65
N ILE A 2 17.95 -0.41 -13.74
CA ILE A 2 18.35 -1.57 -14.54
C ILE A 2 19.37 -2.32 -13.68
N LEU A 3 19.23 -3.65 -13.56
CA LEU A 3 20.25 -4.46 -12.91
C LEU A 3 21.41 -4.59 -13.90
N ASP A 4 22.51 -3.87 -13.65
CA ASP A 4 23.70 -3.85 -14.53
C ASP A 4 24.50 -5.17 -14.53
N SER A 5 23.95 -6.25 -13.95
CA SER A 5 24.58 -7.58 -13.94
C SER A 5 23.54 -8.70 -14.03
N PHE A 6 23.87 -9.74 -14.78
CA PHE A 6 23.10 -10.99 -14.80
C PHE A 6 23.37 -11.77 -13.51
N ASP A 7 22.30 -12.28 -12.89
CA ASP A 7 22.37 -13.11 -11.69
C ASP A 7 21.62 -14.42 -11.89
N SER A 8 21.98 -15.48 -11.14
CA SER A 8 21.28 -16.75 -11.26
C SER A 8 19.89 -16.67 -10.63
N GLY A 9 18.91 -17.37 -11.21
CA GLY A 9 17.55 -17.43 -10.64
C GLY A 9 17.54 -17.92 -9.18
N PHE A 10 18.46 -18.82 -8.82
CA PHE A 10 18.62 -19.29 -7.45
C PHE A 10 19.09 -18.19 -6.49
N ARG A 11 20.05 -17.34 -6.89
CA ARG A 11 20.49 -16.20 -6.07
C ARG A 11 19.38 -15.17 -5.87
N VAL A 12 18.61 -14.88 -6.92
CA VAL A 12 17.43 -14.01 -6.83
C VAL A 12 16.40 -14.59 -5.85
N TYR A 13 16.12 -15.90 -5.94
CA TYR A 13 15.23 -16.59 -5.01
C TYR A 13 15.71 -16.48 -3.56
N GLN A 14 16.97 -16.80 -3.29
CA GLN A 14 17.55 -16.70 -1.94
C GLN A 14 17.51 -15.27 -1.39
N LYS A 15 17.79 -14.27 -2.22
CA LYS A 15 17.71 -12.85 -1.85
C LYS A 15 16.28 -12.46 -1.47
N ASN A 16 15.29 -12.85 -2.28
CA ASN A 16 13.89 -12.51 -2.04
C ASN A 16 13.31 -13.21 -0.81
N ASN A 17 13.74 -14.44 -0.51
CA ASN A 17 13.33 -15.14 0.71
C ASN A 17 13.82 -14.48 2.01
N ARG A 18 14.84 -13.64 1.94
CA ARG A 18 15.36 -12.88 3.10
C ARG A 18 14.67 -11.53 3.30
N LEU A 19 13.80 -11.11 2.36
CA LEU A 19 13.11 -9.84 2.48
C LEU A 19 11.99 -9.92 3.52
N PRO A 20 11.77 -8.85 4.31
CA PRO A 20 10.69 -8.81 5.28
C PRO A 20 9.33 -8.91 4.59
N ILE A 21 8.41 -9.60 5.26
CA ILE A 21 7.02 -9.75 4.86
C ILE A 21 6.17 -8.85 5.76
N ILE A 22 5.21 -8.15 5.16
CA ILE A 22 4.29 -7.26 5.85
C ILE A 22 2.95 -7.97 5.96
N SER A 23 2.49 -8.21 7.19
CA SER A 23 1.14 -8.76 7.40
C SER A 23 0.08 -7.75 6.93
N SER A 24 -0.98 -8.26 6.31
CA SER A 24 -2.15 -7.48 5.89
C SER A 24 -3.09 -7.17 7.06
N GLY A 25 -2.94 -7.88 8.18
CA GLY A 25 -3.87 -7.87 9.32
C GLY A 25 -5.10 -8.75 9.12
N ASP A 26 -5.21 -9.43 7.97
CA ASP A 26 -6.20 -10.47 7.69
C ASP A 26 -5.48 -11.82 7.58
N SER A 27 -5.78 -12.74 8.51
CA SER A 27 -5.09 -14.04 8.57
C SER A 27 -5.32 -14.91 7.34
N THR A 28 -6.51 -14.80 6.73
CA THR A 28 -6.87 -15.58 5.54
C THR A 28 -6.07 -15.11 4.33
N LEU A 29 -5.96 -13.78 4.17
CA LEU A 29 -5.13 -13.20 3.12
C LEU A 29 -3.65 -13.46 3.36
N ASP A 30 -3.17 -13.36 4.59
CA ASP A 30 -1.77 -13.62 4.91
C ASP A 30 -1.41 -15.08 4.62
N GLU A 31 -2.27 -16.05 4.97
CA GLU A 31 -2.09 -17.46 4.60
C GLU A 31 -2.00 -17.63 3.08
N LEU A 32 -2.94 -17.04 2.33
CA LEU A 32 -2.95 -17.09 0.87
C LEU A 32 -1.66 -16.50 0.25
N LEU A 33 -1.09 -15.46 0.85
CA LEU A 33 0.12 -14.80 0.38
C LEU A 33 1.42 -15.46 0.90
N GLY A 34 1.32 -16.52 1.70
CA GLY A 34 2.48 -17.17 2.32
C GLY A 34 3.15 -16.28 3.38
N GLY A 35 2.33 -15.62 4.21
CA GLY A 35 2.72 -14.79 5.35
C GLY A 35 2.37 -13.30 5.23
N GLY A 36 1.94 -12.83 4.06
CA GLY A 36 1.59 -11.43 3.80
C GLY A 36 2.26 -10.82 2.56
N PHE A 37 2.27 -9.49 2.47
CA PHE A 37 2.84 -8.76 1.33
C PHE A 37 4.37 -8.75 1.35
N ARG A 38 4.98 -9.06 0.21
CA ARG A 38 6.44 -9.01 0.03
C ARG A 38 6.86 -7.66 -0.55
N LYS A 39 8.03 -7.21 -0.12
CA LYS A 39 8.68 -6.01 -0.66
C LYS A 39 8.96 -6.17 -2.17
N ASN A 40 8.93 -5.06 -2.90
CA ASN A 40 9.23 -4.94 -4.34
C ASN A 40 8.22 -5.64 -5.27
N LEU A 41 7.03 -5.99 -4.78
CA LEU A 41 5.94 -6.50 -5.59
C LEU A 41 4.77 -5.51 -5.60
N VAL A 42 3.99 -5.56 -6.68
CA VAL A 42 2.73 -4.82 -6.81
C VAL A 42 1.59 -5.80 -6.67
N TYR A 43 0.66 -5.52 -5.76
CA TYR A 43 -0.50 -6.35 -5.49
C TYR A 43 -1.77 -5.61 -5.88
N LEU A 44 -2.61 -6.24 -6.69
CA LEU A 44 -3.95 -5.76 -6.98
C LEU A 44 -4.96 -6.56 -6.15
N LEU A 45 -5.57 -5.91 -5.18
CA LEU A 45 -6.69 -6.47 -4.44
C LEU A 45 -8.01 -6.07 -5.11
N TYR A 46 -8.77 -7.07 -5.57
CA TYR A 46 -10.07 -6.86 -6.19
C TYR A 46 -11.15 -7.64 -5.46
N GLY A 47 -12.27 -6.99 -5.13
CA GLY A 47 -13.38 -7.62 -4.42
C GLY A 47 -14.26 -6.62 -3.69
N ASP A 48 -14.81 -7.05 -2.55
CA ASP A 48 -15.66 -6.21 -1.72
C ASP A 48 -14.92 -4.94 -1.27
N LYS A 49 -15.52 -3.80 -1.56
CA LYS A 49 -14.96 -2.47 -1.33
C LYS A 49 -14.63 -2.22 0.13
N LYS A 50 -15.44 -2.72 1.07
CA LYS A 50 -15.20 -2.53 2.51
C LYS A 50 -14.01 -3.38 2.96
N LYS A 51 -13.96 -4.64 2.53
CA LYS A 51 -12.84 -5.55 2.84
C LYS A 51 -11.52 -5.02 2.30
N THR A 52 -11.43 -4.65 1.02
CA THR A 52 -10.19 -4.11 0.44
C THR A 52 -9.77 -2.82 1.13
N THR A 53 -10.72 -1.93 1.45
CA THR A 53 -10.42 -0.71 2.21
C THR A 53 -9.85 -1.03 3.58
N ASN A 54 -10.48 -1.94 4.33
CA ASN A 54 -10.02 -2.32 5.65
C ASN A 54 -8.61 -2.91 5.60
N ILE A 55 -8.32 -3.79 4.64
CA ILE A 55 -6.98 -4.35 4.43
C ILE A 55 -5.94 -3.24 4.21
N LEU A 56 -6.24 -2.24 3.39
CA LEU A 56 -5.31 -1.11 3.19
C LEU A 56 -5.09 -0.35 4.51
N LEU A 57 -6.14 -0.07 5.27
CA LEU A 57 -6.02 0.65 6.55
C LEU A 57 -5.26 -0.15 7.61
N THR A 58 -5.50 -1.46 7.74
CA THR A 58 -4.79 -2.33 8.70
C THR A 58 -3.33 -2.51 8.31
N THR A 59 -3.06 -2.74 7.03
CA THR A 59 -1.69 -2.84 6.50
C THR A 59 -0.93 -1.54 6.75
N ALA A 60 -1.58 -0.38 6.64
CA ALA A 60 -0.94 0.92 6.89
C ALA A 60 -0.49 1.08 8.36
N VAL A 61 -1.18 0.44 9.30
CA VAL A 61 -0.75 0.43 10.71
C VAL A 61 0.35 -0.61 10.93
N ILE A 62 0.14 -1.84 10.47
CA ILE A 62 1.09 -2.95 10.68
C ILE A 62 2.45 -2.65 10.07
N SER A 63 2.48 -2.04 8.89
CA SER A 63 3.71 -1.69 8.19
C SER A 63 4.67 -0.87 9.08
N GLN A 64 4.15 -0.10 10.04
CA GLN A 64 4.96 0.76 10.91
C GLN A 64 5.51 0.03 12.15
N LYS A 65 5.23 -1.26 12.31
CA LYS A 65 5.79 -2.07 13.42
C LYS A 65 7.24 -2.46 13.11
N ALA A 66 7.97 -2.85 14.15
CA ALA A 66 9.27 -3.50 13.99
C ALA A 66 9.22 -4.74 13.07
N PHE A 67 10.32 -5.05 12.39
CA PHE A 67 10.44 -6.20 11.49
C PHE A 67 10.03 -7.53 12.14
N VAL A 68 10.43 -7.74 13.40
CA VAL A 68 10.08 -8.94 14.19
C VAL A 68 8.58 -9.11 14.42
N ASN A 69 7.81 -8.03 14.27
CA ASN A 69 6.36 -8.00 14.46
C ASN A 69 5.59 -7.83 13.13
N GLY A 70 6.23 -8.15 12.00
CA GLY A 70 5.61 -8.14 10.68
C GLY A 70 5.45 -6.76 10.03
N GLY A 71 6.19 -5.75 10.50
CA GLY A 71 6.25 -4.43 9.86
C GLY A 71 7.58 -4.17 9.12
N MET A 72 7.84 -2.92 8.76
CA MET A 72 9.07 -2.48 8.07
C MET A 72 9.96 -1.57 8.92
N GLY A 73 9.72 -1.51 10.23
CA GLY A 73 10.45 -0.66 11.17
C GLY A 73 9.73 0.63 11.51
N ASP A 74 10.13 1.21 12.63
CA ASP A 74 9.57 2.46 13.13
C ASP A 74 10.01 3.65 12.27
N GLY A 75 9.14 4.66 12.14
CA GLY A 75 9.46 5.92 11.45
C GLY A 75 9.43 5.86 9.92
N ILE A 76 9.00 4.75 9.32
CA ILE A 76 8.73 4.71 7.88
C ILE A 76 7.56 5.63 7.53
N LYS A 77 7.55 6.17 6.31
CA LYS A 77 6.37 6.83 5.76
C LYS A 77 5.58 5.90 4.86
N ILE A 78 4.26 6.11 4.86
CA ILE A 78 3.31 5.39 4.03
C ILE A 78 2.60 6.43 3.18
N ALA A 79 2.62 6.25 1.86
CA ALA A 79 1.84 7.06 0.95
C ALA A 79 0.50 6.39 0.72
N PHE A 80 -0.60 7.08 1.00
CA PHE A 80 -1.96 6.63 0.75
C PHE A 80 -2.64 7.54 -0.27
N ILE A 81 -2.82 7.04 -1.49
CA ILE A 81 -3.54 7.73 -2.55
C ILE A 81 -4.99 7.28 -2.50
N ASP A 82 -5.88 8.18 -2.10
CA ASP A 82 -7.29 7.88 -1.88
C ASP A 82 -8.14 8.28 -3.08
N GLY A 83 -8.66 7.28 -3.79
CA GLY A 83 -9.48 7.45 -4.98
C GLY A 83 -10.94 7.82 -4.70
N ASN A 84 -11.43 7.59 -3.48
CA ASN A 84 -12.87 7.73 -3.19
C ASN A 84 -13.19 7.86 -1.69
N ASN A 85 -12.46 8.73 -0.97
CA ASN A 85 -12.67 9.03 0.45
C ASN A 85 -12.77 7.77 1.35
N ARG A 86 -11.89 6.80 1.10
CA ARG A 86 -11.81 5.54 1.85
C ARG A 86 -10.92 5.61 3.08
N PHE A 87 -10.00 6.56 3.11
CA PHE A 87 -9.17 6.75 4.29
C PHE A 87 -10.01 7.28 5.46
N ASN A 88 -9.99 6.55 6.58
CA ASN A 88 -10.68 6.95 7.81
C ASN A 88 -9.68 6.98 8.99
N PRO A 89 -9.33 8.17 9.50
CA PRO A 89 -8.34 8.30 10.58
C PRO A 89 -8.81 7.68 11.90
N TYR A 90 -10.11 7.62 12.17
CA TYR A 90 -10.65 6.99 13.38
C TYR A 90 -10.45 5.48 13.36
N ASN A 91 -10.66 4.85 12.20
CA ASN A 91 -10.42 3.41 12.04
C ASN A 91 -8.93 3.08 12.19
N VAL A 92 -8.06 3.87 11.55
CA VAL A 92 -6.60 3.73 11.68
C VAL A 92 -6.16 3.91 13.13
N SER A 93 -6.66 4.94 13.82
CA SER A 93 -6.35 5.19 15.23
C SER A 93 -6.79 4.05 16.14
N LYS A 94 -8.04 3.60 15.97
CA LYS A 94 -8.59 2.47 16.74
C LYS A 94 -7.75 1.21 16.54
N TYR A 95 -7.34 0.94 15.31
CA TYR A 95 -6.52 -0.21 15.00
C TYR A 95 -5.09 -0.06 15.54
N ALA A 96 -4.49 1.14 15.48
CA ALA A 96 -3.20 1.44 16.09
C ALA A 96 -3.18 1.12 17.59
N VAL A 97 -4.22 1.52 18.34
CA VAL A 97 -4.36 1.16 19.76
C VAL A 97 -4.39 -0.36 19.95
N SER A 98 -5.15 -1.08 19.12
CA SER A 98 -5.22 -2.56 19.20
C SER A 98 -3.86 -3.22 18.95
N GLN A 99 -2.98 -2.56 18.19
CA GLN A 99 -1.62 -3.00 17.90
C GLN A 99 -0.58 -2.46 18.90
N LYS A 100 -1.01 -1.81 19.99
CA LYS A 100 -0.15 -1.17 21.01
C LYS A 100 0.78 -0.09 20.43
N LEU A 101 0.33 0.60 19.39
CA LEU A 101 1.01 1.74 18.77
C LEU A 101 0.37 3.06 19.19
N SER A 102 1.13 4.15 19.17
CA SER A 102 0.60 5.50 19.34
C SER A 102 -0.23 5.91 18.10
N PRO A 103 -1.52 6.22 18.25
CA PRO A 103 -2.35 6.65 17.13
C PRO A 103 -1.81 7.90 16.44
N THR A 104 -1.33 8.87 17.22
CA THR A 104 -0.77 10.13 16.71
C THR A 104 0.44 9.86 15.82
N LYS A 105 1.43 9.10 16.32
CA LYS A 105 2.63 8.76 15.53
C LYS A 105 2.28 7.97 14.27
N VAL A 106 1.32 7.04 14.37
CA VAL A 106 0.87 6.25 13.21
C VAL A 106 0.27 7.14 12.14
N LEU A 107 -0.58 8.10 12.52
CA LEU A 107 -1.21 9.03 11.59
C LEU A 107 -0.20 10.02 10.98
N GLU A 108 0.77 10.52 11.76
CA GLU A 108 1.83 11.43 11.27
C GLU A 108 2.68 10.78 10.16
N ASN A 109 2.86 9.47 10.21
CA ASN A 109 3.62 8.71 9.23
C ASN A 109 2.82 8.36 7.96
N ILE A 110 1.50 8.56 7.95
CA ILE A 110 0.65 8.30 6.78
C ILE A 110 0.41 9.60 6.02
N VAL A 111 1.09 9.75 4.89
CA VAL A 111 0.93 10.88 3.98
C VAL A 111 -0.18 10.56 2.99
N ILE A 112 -1.22 11.41 2.95
CA ILE A 112 -2.43 11.14 2.17
C ILE A 112 -2.59 12.18 1.07
N ALA A 113 -2.91 11.70 -0.13
CA ALA A 113 -3.33 12.55 -1.24
C ALA A 113 -4.62 11.98 -1.85
N ARG A 114 -5.49 12.86 -2.36
CA ARG A 114 -6.76 12.45 -2.99
C ARG A 114 -6.69 12.65 -4.50
N ALA A 115 -7.16 11.66 -5.24
CA ALA A 115 -7.30 11.74 -6.69
C ALA A 115 -8.63 11.14 -7.13
N PHE A 116 -9.54 11.99 -7.61
CA PHE A 116 -10.87 11.58 -8.05
C PHE A 116 -10.94 11.34 -9.56
N THR A 117 -9.86 11.63 -10.30
CA THR A 117 -9.72 11.35 -11.72
C THR A 117 -8.47 10.51 -12.01
N TRP A 118 -8.45 9.86 -13.16
CA TRP A 118 -7.27 9.12 -13.61
C TRP A 118 -6.05 10.03 -13.78
N ASP A 119 -6.23 11.21 -14.37
CA ASP A 119 -5.12 12.16 -14.58
C ASP A 119 -4.52 12.65 -13.26
N GLN A 120 -5.36 12.92 -12.24
CA GLN A 120 -4.88 13.25 -10.90
C GLN A 120 -4.10 12.08 -10.28
N MET A 121 -4.56 10.84 -10.49
CA MET A 121 -3.90 9.66 -9.94
C MET A 121 -2.53 9.45 -10.57
N ILE A 122 -2.41 9.62 -11.89
CA ILE A 122 -1.15 9.57 -12.61
C ILE A 122 -0.21 10.69 -12.14
N GLU A 123 -0.68 11.94 -12.05
CA GLU A 123 0.13 13.06 -11.55
C GLU A 123 0.69 12.80 -10.14
N LEU A 124 -0.12 12.20 -9.25
CA LEU A 124 0.33 11.84 -7.91
C LEU A 124 1.39 10.74 -7.94
N LEU A 125 1.19 9.68 -8.74
CA LEU A 125 2.08 8.53 -8.80
C LEU A 125 3.41 8.85 -9.49
N GLU A 126 3.39 9.58 -10.60
CA GLU A 126 4.58 9.84 -11.41
C GLU A 126 5.38 11.05 -10.89
N ASN A 127 4.69 12.14 -10.53
CA ASN A 127 5.34 13.44 -10.33
C ASN A 127 5.41 13.90 -8.86
N ARG A 128 4.55 13.39 -7.97
CA ARG A 128 4.52 13.80 -6.56
C ARG A 128 5.12 12.75 -5.64
N LEU A 129 4.79 11.48 -5.85
CA LEU A 129 5.27 10.37 -5.02
C LEU A 129 6.81 10.28 -5.03
N ALA A 130 7.44 10.50 -6.19
CA ALA A 130 8.89 10.50 -6.33
C ALA A 130 9.60 11.60 -5.50
N LYS A 131 8.88 12.65 -5.08
CA LYS A 131 9.40 13.74 -4.25
C LYS A 131 9.27 13.45 -2.75
N LEU A 132 8.56 12.37 -2.37
CA LEU A 132 8.40 12.00 -0.98
C LEU A 132 9.61 11.18 -0.51
N GLU A 133 10.30 11.71 0.49
CA GLU A 133 11.38 10.97 1.14
C GLU A 133 10.83 9.93 2.12
N GLN A 134 11.59 8.85 2.31
CA GLN A 134 11.35 7.83 3.34
C GLN A 134 10.04 7.04 3.21
N VAL A 135 9.31 7.17 2.11
CA VAL A 135 8.16 6.31 1.80
C VAL A 135 8.65 4.89 1.51
N LYS A 136 8.13 3.91 2.26
CA LYS A 136 8.44 2.49 2.08
C LYS A 136 7.27 1.68 1.53
N VAL A 137 6.05 2.16 1.73
CA VAL A 137 4.82 1.49 1.30
C VAL A 137 3.92 2.51 0.61
N VAL A 138 3.40 2.12 -0.54
CA VAL A 138 2.47 2.93 -1.35
C VAL A 138 1.17 2.15 -1.46
N MET A 139 0.07 2.80 -1.11
CA MET A 139 -1.27 2.23 -1.14
C MET A 139 -2.16 3.11 -2.00
N VAL A 140 -2.95 2.49 -2.87
CA VAL A 140 -3.90 3.20 -3.73
C VAL A 140 -5.28 2.59 -3.53
N SER A 141 -6.23 3.39 -3.09
CA SER A 141 -7.63 2.96 -2.97
C SER A 141 -8.38 3.23 -4.28
N GLU A 142 -9.24 2.28 -4.68
CA GLU A 142 -10.22 2.47 -5.77
C GLU A 142 -9.64 2.93 -7.13
N SER A 143 -8.40 2.58 -7.46
CA SER A 143 -7.75 2.96 -8.73
C SER A 143 -8.54 2.57 -9.98
N LEU A 144 -9.18 1.39 -9.95
CA LEU A 144 -10.05 0.91 -11.02
C LEU A 144 -11.31 1.77 -11.22
N LEU A 145 -11.77 2.49 -10.21
CA LEU A 145 -12.89 3.42 -10.34
C LEU A 145 -12.49 4.61 -11.22
N CYS A 146 -11.33 5.22 -10.93
CA CYS A 146 -10.77 6.31 -11.73
C CYS A 146 -10.52 5.87 -13.18
N PHE A 147 -9.94 4.68 -13.37
CA PHE A 147 -9.71 4.12 -14.70
C PHE A 147 -11.02 3.87 -15.48
N LYS A 148 -12.03 3.26 -14.85
CA LYS A 148 -13.34 3.02 -15.49
C LYS A 148 -14.04 4.33 -15.85
N ALA A 149 -13.98 5.33 -14.97
CA ALA A 149 -14.57 6.65 -15.22
C ALA A 149 -13.90 7.33 -16.42
N MET A 150 -12.56 7.25 -16.55
CA MET A 150 -11.83 7.75 -17.72
C MET A 150 -12.26 7.03 -19.00
N ARG A 151 -12.29 5.68 -18.98
CA ARG A 151 -12.68 4.88 -20.14
C ARG A 151 -14.08 5.25 -20.65
N ASN A 152 -15.04 5.44 -19.73
CA ASN A 152 -16.41 5.81 -20.09
C ASN A 152 -16.55 7.25 -20.61
N ARG A 153 -15.56 8.13 -20.38
CA ARG A 153 -15.51 9.49 -20.97
C ARG A 153 -14.98 9.48 -22.41
N HIS A 154 -14.16 8.51 -22.77
CA HIS A 154 -13.58 8.39 -24.11
C HIS A 154 -14.30 7.37 -25.01
N LEU A 155 -15.11 6.46 -24.47
CA LEU A 155 -16.08 5.67 -25.23
C LEU A 155 -17.40 6.46 -25.43
N ARG A 156 -17.31 7.49 -26.26
CA ARG A 156 -18.42 8.05 -27.04
C ARG A 156 -17.97 8.27 -28.48
N ILE A 157 -17.23 7.32 -29.06
CA ILE A 157 -16.95 7.30 -30.49
C ILE A 157 -16.92 5.83 -30.92
N PHE A 158 -17.98 5.45 -31.63
CA PHE A 158 -18.41 4.14 -32.18
C PHE A 158 -18.72 3.02 -31.17
#